data_AF-A0A0F9S2H8-F1
#
_entry.id   AF-A0A0F9S2H8-F1
#
_cell.length_a   1.000
_cell.length_b   1.000
_cell.length_c   1.000
_cell.angle_alpha   90.00
_cell.angle_beta   90.00
_cell.angle_gamma   90.00
#
_symmetry.space_group_name_H-M   'P 1'
#
loop_
_entity.id
_entity.type
_entity.pdbx_description
1 polymer ?
#
loop_
_entity_poly.entity_id
_entity_poly.type
_entity_poly.pdbx_seq_one_letter_code
_entity_poly.pdbx_strand_id
1 'polypeptide(L)' 'MKIYVTFGQEHTHTVNGITLDKDCVTVIEGNTYKECRNKAFEMFDGVFATVYLEKEVDEEFMRFFPRGFIEVK' A
#
# COMPACT_ATOMS: atom_id res chain seq x y z
N MET A 1 14.33 -2.43 -1.24
CA MET A 1 13.44 -1.66 -2.15
C MET A 1 12.08 -1.50 -1.52
N LYS A 2 11.31 -0.50 -1.95
CA LYS A 2 9.94 -0.27 -1.47
C LYS A 2 8.93 -0.39 -2.60
N ILE A 3 7.73 -0.83 -2.26
CA ILE A 3 6.54 -0.69 -3.09
C ILE A 3 5.46 0.04 -2.29
N TYR A 4 4.56 0.67 -3.02
CA TYR A 4 3.49 1.49 -2.47
C TYR A 4 2.16 0.92 -2.91
N VAL A 5 1.39 0.41 -1.96
CA VAL A 5 0.11 -0.28 -2.21
C VAL A 5 -1.04 0.68 -1.93
N THR A 6 -1.95 0.80 -2.88
CA THR A 6 -3.17 1.59 -2.74
C THR A 6 -4.40 0.69 -2.71
N PHE A 7 -5.51 1.25 -2.24
CA PHE A 7 -6.75 0.52 -2.02
C PHE A 7 -7.89 1.11 -2.84
N GLY A 8 -8.78 0.23 -3.29
CA GLY A 8 -10.03 0.63 -3.96
C GLY A 8 -11.05 1.13 -2.95
N GLN A 9 -12.17 1.67 -3.44
CA GLN A 9 -13.24 2.21 -2.58
C GLN A 9 -13.79 1.19 -1.58
N GLU A 10 -13.80 -0.10 -1.95
CA GLU A 10 -14.32 -1.20 -1.14
C GLU A 10 -13.20 -2.06 -0.50
N HIS A 11 -11.93 -1.77 -0.78
CA HIS A 11 -10.79 -2.57 -0.28
C HIS A 11 -10.31 -2.06 1.07
N THR A 12 -11.15 -2.18 2.11
CA THR A 12 -10.78 -1.79 3.48
C THR A 12 -10.21 -2.97 4.24
N HIS A 13 -9.03 -2.82 4.82
CA HIS A 13 -8.35 -3.82 5.63
C HIS A 13 -8.09 -3.30 7.03
N THR A 14 -8.02 -4.19 8.02
CA THR A 14 -7.54 -3.88 9.35
C THR A 14 -6.35 -4.77 9.66
N VAL A 15 -5.17 -4.16 9.75
CA VAL A 15 -3.90 -4.87 10.02
C VAL A 15 -3.33 -4.30 11.30
N ASN A 16 -3.10 -5.15 12.31
CA ASN A 16 -2.60 -4.74 13.63
C ASN A 16 -3.40 -3.59 14.28
N GLY A 17 -4.72 -3.57 14.05
CA GLY A 17 -5.63 -2.54 14.56
C GLY A 17 -5.62 -1.22 13.78
N ILE A 18 -4.85 -1.13 12.70
CA ILE A 18 -4.80 0.04 11.80
C ILE A 18 -5.71 -0.22 10.60
N THR A 19 -6.65 0.70 10.36
CA THR A 19 -7.50 0.67 9.17
C THR A 19 -6.74 1.20 7.96
N LEU A 20 -6.67 0.40 6.91
CA LEU A 20 -6.08 0.73 5.61
C LEU A 20 -7.21 0.76 4.57
N ASP A 21 -7.33 1.88 3.86
CA ASP A 21 -8.41 2.13 2.90
C ASP A 21 -7.92 3.04 1.76
N LYS A 22 -8.85 3.42 0.89
CA LYS A 22 -8.61 4.27 -0.30
C LYS A 22 -7.90 5.59 -0.02
N ASP A 23 -7.92 6.10 1.21
CA ASP A 23 -7.38 7.41 1.56
C ASP A 23 -5.94 7.32 2.09
N CYS A 24 -5.33 6.14 2.07
CA CYS A 24 -3.94 5.92 2.48
C CYS A 24 -3.15 5.08 1.46
N VAL A 25 -1.83 5.11 1.63
CA VAL A 25 -0.89 4.29 0.87
C VAL A 25 -0.09 3.45 1.84
N THR A 26 -0.08 2.13 1.66
CA THR A 26 0.76 1.25 2.49
C THR A 26 2.13 1.05 1.87
N VAL A 27 3.18 1.19 2.68
CA VAL A 27 4.56 0.98 2.23
C VAL A 27 5.01 -0.42 2.62
N ILE A 28 5.53 -1.18 1.64
CA ILE A 28 6.07 -2.53 1.87
C ILE A 28 7.52 -2.60 1.42
N GLU A 29 8.39 -3.01 2.35
CA GLU A 29 9.82 -3.14 2.12
C GLU A 29 10.26 -4.60 1.93
N GLY A 30 11.30 -4.79 1.13
CA GLY A 30 11.89 -6.10 0.85
C GLY A 30 13.08 -6.03 -0.10
N ASN A 31 13.66 -7.17 -0.42
CA ASN A 31 14.87 -7.24 -1.25
C ASN A 31 14.54 -7.20 -2.75
N THR A 32 13.37 -7.73 -3.14
CA THR A 32 12.93 -7.81 -4.54
C THR A 32 11.46 -7.41 -4.70
N TYR A 33 11.07 -7.00 -5.91
CA TYR A 33 9.68 -6.65 -6.20
C TYR A 33 8.73 -7.83 -5.95
N LYS A 34 9.15 -9.04 -6.35
CA LYS A 34 8.38 -10.27 -6.14
C LYS A 34 8.16 -10.54 -4.65
N GLU A 35 9.18 -10.36 -3.82
CA GLU A 35 9.06 -10.50 -2.36
C GLU A 35 8.07 -9.48 -1.79
N CYS A 36 8.22 -8.19 -2.12
CA CYS A 36 7.31 -7.16 -1.64
C CYS A 36 5.86 -7.39 -2.10
N ARG A 37 5.66 -7.77 -3.36
CA ARG A 37 4.34 -8.06 -3.90
C ARG A 37 3.72 -9.27 -3.20
N ASN A 38 4.48 -10.33 -2.95
CA ASN A 38 3.98 -11.49 -2.20
C ASN A 38 3.55 -11.10 -0.78
N LYS A 39 4.32 -10.24 -0.09
CA LYS A 39 3.91 -9.69 1.22
C LYS A 39 2.59 -8.91 1.14
N ALA A 40 2.39 -8.12 0.08
CA ALA A 40 1.12 -7.41 -0.12
C ALA A 40 -0.06 -8.37 -0.31
N PHE A 41 0.13 -9.44 -1.10
CA PHE A 41 -0.90 -10.47 -1.28
C PHE A 41 -1.25 -11.18 0.02
N GLU A 42 -0.25 -11.52 0.83
CA GLU A 42 -0.47 -12.16 2.13
C GLU A 42 -1.16 -11.22 3.13
N MET A 43 -0.75 -9.95 3.17
CA MET A 43 -1.25 -8.96 4.13
C MET A 43 -2.69 -8.53 3.84
N PHE A 44 -3.10 -8.51 2.58
CA PHE A 44 -4.41 -7.99 2.14
C PHE A 44 -5.30 -9.05 1.50
N ASP A 45 -5.03 -10.34 1.74
CA ASP A 45 -5.78 -11.47 1.16
C ASP A 45 -5.89 -11.40 -0.37
N GLY A 46 -4.88 -10.82 -1.03
CA GLY A 46 -4.85 -10.58 -2.47
C GLY A 46 -5.80 -9.50 -2.99
N VAL A 47 -6.45 -8.73 -2.11
CA VAL A 47 -7.40 -7.67 -2.44
C VAL A 47 -6.77 -6.32 -2.16
N PHE A 48 -6.41 -5.58 -3.22
CA PHE A 48 -5.94 -4.20 -3.17
C PHE A 48 -6.07 -3.60 -4.58
N ALA A 49 -5.93 -2.28 -4.74
CA ALA A 49 -6.12 -1.67 -6.05
C ALA A 49 -4.89 -1.86 -6.94
N THR A 50 -3.76 -1.29 -6.55
CA THR A 50 -2.55 -1.38 -7.37
C THR A 50 -1.28 -1.20 -6.54
N VAL A 51 -0.14 -1.42 -7.19
CA VAL A 51 1.20 -1.32 -6.61
C VAL A 51 2.04 -0.38 -7.47
N TYR A 52 2.64 0.61 -6.83
CA TYR A 52 3.54 1.58 -7.44
C TYR A 52 4.98 1.40 -6.95
N LEU A 53 5.94 1.76 -7.80
CA LEU A 53 7.34 1.91 -7.45
C LEU A 53 7.60 3.32 -6.91
N GLU A 54 8.69 3.47 -6.15
CA GLU A 54 9.09 4.74 -5.52
C GLU A 54 9.16 5.92 -6.50
N LYS A 55 9.62 5.68 -7.73
CA LYS A 55 9.70 6.72 -8.78
C LYS A 55 8.35 7.23 -9.30
N GLU A 56 7.26 6.53 -8.98
CA GLU A 56 5.89 6.85 -9.41
C GLU A 56 5.10 7.57 -8.31
N VAL A 57 5.71 7.77 -7.15
CA VAL A 57 5.11 8.37 -5.97
C VAL A 57 5.68 9.75 -5.77
N ASP A 58 4.92 10.76 -6.19
CA ASP A 58 5.25 12.18 -6.05
C ASP A 58 4.15 12.96 -5.32
N GLU A 59 4.30 14.28 -5.23
CA GLU A 59 3.32 15.14 -4.55
C GLU A 59 1.94 15.13 -5.24
N GLU A 60 1.90 14.99 -6.57
CA GLU A 60 0.62 14.93 -7.30
C GLU A 60 -0.10 13.61 -7.03
N PHE A 61 0.64 12.50 -6.98
CA PHE A 61 0.12 11.21 -6.55
C PHE A 61 -0.42 11.26 -5.12
N MET A 62 0.35 11.86 -4.20
CA MET A 62 -0.04 11.90 -2.78
C MET A 62 -1.27 12.75 -2.48
N ARG A 63 -1.66 13.67 -3.37
CA ARG A 63 -2.91 14.46 -3.22
C ARG A 63 -4.18 13.60 -3.15
N PHE A 64 -4.13 12.38 -3.71
CA PHE A 64 -5.26 11.45 -3.72
C PHE A 64 -5.39 10.66 -2.42
N PHE A 65 -4.39 10.70 -1.53
CA PHE A 65 -4.35 9.88 -0.32
C PHE A 65 -4.27 10.75 0.95
N PRO A 66 -5.43 11.29 1.39
CA PRO A 66 -5.73 11.87 2.69
C PRO A 66 -4.71 11.79 3.80
N ARG A 67 -4.50 10.51 4.11
CA ARG A 67 -3.91 9.96 5.32
C ARG A 67 -2.43 9.64 5.12
N GLY A 68 -1.91 9.89 3.91
CA GLY A 68 -0.52 9.71 3.57
C GLY A 68 -0.07 8.25 3.57
N PHE A 69 1.23 8.06 3.85
CA PHE A 69 1.83 6.75 4.00
C PHE A 69 1.53 6.15 5.36
N ILE A 70 1.12 4.89 5.38
CA ILE A 70 0.97 4.10 6.60
C ILE A 70 1.91 2.91 6.51
N GLU A 71 2.81 2.80 7.50
CA GLU A 71 3.66 1.62 7.67
C GLU A 71 2.94 0.64 8.60
N VAL A 72 2.76 -0.58 8.11
CA VAL A 72 2.30 -1.72 8.91
C VAL A 72 3.49 -2.60 9.21
N LYS A 73 3.84 -2.67 10.51
CA LYS A 73 4.94 -3.47 11.04
C LYS A 73 4.47 -4.85 11.46
#